data_AF-A0A2N3PRW1-F1
#
_entry.id   AF-A0A2N3PRW1-F1
#
_cell.length_a   1.000
_cell.length_b   1.000
_cell.length_c   1.000
_cell.angle_alpha   90.00
_cell.angle_beta   90.00
_cell.angle_gamma   90.00
#
_symmetry.space_group_name_H-M   'P 1'
#
loop_
_entity.id
_entity.type
_entity.pdbx_description
1 polymer ?
#
loop_
_entity_poly.entity_id
_entity_poly.type
_entity_poly.pdbx_seq_one_letter_code
_entity_poly.pdbx_strand_id
1 'polypeptide(L)'
;MSHIELEIVPQGAVLDEAHVGHIRGALGTIRQGDAAPRTSWMARFKTLLAILGPGLIVMVGDNDAGAFGTYTQAGQNYGTALLWTLLLLVPVLYVNQEMVLRLGVVARVGHARLILERFGKFWGAFSVIDLFLLNALTIVTEFIGISLALDYLGVSREIGVAAAALLIMLAAGTGDFRRFERFSLILCAGSLLLVPVFLWVHPPFAQVARDMVVPQLPEGARLSDVMLLIIAIVGTTVAPWQLFFQQSYIIDKRITPRFMRYERVDLWLGIVLVIIGAVAMMAFTAATFGGHSEFGNFSDAGAVAAGLETYVGRTPGVLFAIALIDASIIGASAVSLSTAYAIGDVLSLKHSLHRKPSDAKVFYLVYCGLIALAAALVLTPGTPLGLLTNAVQTLAGVLLPSATVFLLLLCNDKAVLGPWVNSRLLNYFTGAVIAVLVMLSMILTASVLWPDLSEQVIFLVLIGGGLTAAVVALAFVVWGHGRPPSPAMGNGGNAGEVKATWMMPPLKTLPPARLSPASRLWMGLLRGYLVIAGGLVLVRIVQLAIGTAG
;
A
#
# COMPACT_ATOMS: atom_id res chain seq x y z
N MET A 1 34.88 -17.17 -42.67
CA MET A 1 34.91 -16.09 -41.66
C MET A 1 33.50 -15.55 -41.50
N SER A 2 32.72 -16.14 -40.61
CA SER A 2 31.36 -15.71 -40.27
C SER A 2 31.42 -14.76 -39.10
N HIS A 3 31.14 -13.48 -39.35
CA HIS A 3 30.96 -12.50 -38.29
C HIS A 3 29.69 -12.85 -37.50
N ILE A 4 29.90 -13.26 -36.25
CA ILE A 4 28.85 -13.32 -35.23
C ILE A 4 28.53 -11.87 -34.89
N GLU A 5 27.41 -11.36 -35.40
CA GLU A 5 26.78 -10.17 -34.83
C GLU A 5 26.35 -10.52 -33.41
N LEU A 6 27.16 -10.10 -32.43
CA LEU A 6 26.72 -9.93 -31.05
C LEU A 6 25.56 -8.93 -31.09
N GLU A 7 24.33 -9.43 -31.00
CA GLU A 7 23.15 -8.63 -30.67
C GLU A 7 23.48 -7.86 -29.38
N ILE A 8 23.80 -6.57 -29.53
CA ILE A 8 24.00 -5.68 -28.40
C ILE A 8 22.64 -5.53 -27.74
N VAL A 9 22.36 -6.38 -26.75
CA VAL A 9 21.25 -6.16 -25.82
C VAL A 9 21.46 -4.75 -25.26
N PRO A 10 20.55 -3.78 -25.50
CA PRO A 10 20.73 -2.46 -24.94
C PRO A 10 20.77 -2.65 -23.43
N GLN A 11 21.92 -2.33 -22.82
CA GLN A 11 22.10 -2.33 -21.36
C GLN A 11 21.09 -1.34 -20.79
N GLY A 12 19.90 -1.82 -20.44
CA GLY A 12 18.90 -1.05 -19.71
C GLY A 12 19.23 -1.03 -18.22
N ALA A 13 18.46 -0.30 -17.43
CA ALA A 13 18.60 -0.26 -15.96
C ALA A 13 18.30 -1.58 -15.22
N VAL A 14 17.96 -2.65 -15.94
CA VAL A 14 17.50 -3.92 -15.36
C VAL A 14 18.64 -4.61 -14.59
N LEU A 15 18.38 -5.00 -13.33
CA LEU A 15 19.37 -5.62 -12.45
C LEU A 15 19.35 -7.15 -12.44
N ASP A 16 18.23 -7.77 -12.80
CA ASP A 16 18.07 -9.23 -12.86
C ASP A 16 17.57 -9.63 -14.26
N GLU A 17 18.26 -10.57 -14.90
CA GLU A 17 17.90 -11.11 -16.23
C GLU A 17 16.47 -11.70 -16.27
N ALA A 18 15.95 -12.17 -15.14
CA ALA A 18 14.58 -12.65 -15.01
C ALA A 18 13.53 -11.56 -15.26
N HIS A 19 13.91 -10.28 -15.20
CA HIS A 19 13.03 -9.15 -15.53
C HIS A 19 12.99 -8.81 -17.03
N VAL A 20 13.70 -9.57 -17.88
CA VAL A 20 13.67 -9.42 -19.35
C VAL A 20 12.89 -10.59 -19.96
N GLY A 21 12.05 -10.28 -20.96
CA GLY A 21 11.26 -11.30 -21.65
C GLY A 21 9.84 -10.85 -21.97
N HIS A 22 9.00 -11.82 -22.32
CA HIS A 22 7.57 -11.61 -22.58
C HIS A 22 6.82 -11.23 -21.31
N ILE A 23 5.78 -10.41 -21.46
CA ILE A 23 4.78 -10.20 -20.42
C ILE A 23 3.91 -11.45 -20.39
N ARG A 24 4.00 -12.22 -19.30
CA ARG A 24 3.22 -13.45 -19.08
C ARG A 24 2.21 -13.22 -17.98
N GLY A 25 1.20 -12.40 -18.27
CA GLY A 25 0.11 -12.15 -17.34
C GLY A 25 -0.76 -13.39 -17.09
N ALA A 26 -1.60 -13.34 -16.07
CA ALA A 26 -2.54 -14.38 -15.69
C ALA A 26 -3.54 -14.71 -16.82
N LEU A 27 -4.07 -13.68 -17.48
CA LEU A 27 -5.13 -13.77 -18.48
C LEU A 27 -4.63 -13.55 -19.92
N GLY A 28 -3.31 -13.50 -20.15
CA GLY A 28 -2.76 -13.30 -21.49
C GLY A 28 -1.25 -13.29 -21.60
N THR A 29 -0.74 -13.18 -22.83
CA THR A 29 0.70 -13.04 -23.11
C THR A 29 0.92 -11.94 -24.13
N ILE A 30 1.90 -11.07 -23.89
CA ILE A 30 2.39 -10.10 -24.88
C ILE A 30 3.87 -10.42 -25.15
N ARG A 31 4.22 -10.60 -26.43
CA ARG A 31 5.59 -10.90 -26.83
C ARG A 31 6.49 -9.70 -26.58
N GLN A 32 7.75 -9.98 -26.27
CA GLN A 32 8.76 -8.94 -26.14
C GLN A 32 8.97 -8.28 -27.50
N GLY A 33 9.08 -6.96 -27.54
CA GLY A 33 9.20 -6.21 -28.79
C GLY A 33 7.89 -5.95 -29.52
N ASP A 34 6.74 -6.46 -29.03
CA ASP A 34 5.43 -6.20 -29.62
C ASP A 34 5.07 -4.71 -29.55
N ALA A 35 5.29 -4.01 -30.67
CA ALA A 35 5.04 -2.59 -30.87
C ALA A 35 3.81 -2.33 -31.76
N ALA A 36 3.06 -3.37 -32.12
CA ALA A 36 1.94 -3.23 -33.04
C ALA A 36 0.81 -2.40 -32.40
N PRO A 37 0.29 -1.38 -33.10
CA PRO A 37 -0.79 -0.56 -32.59
C PRO A 37 -2.07 -1.39 -32.42
N ARG A 38 -2.78 -1.19 -31.29
CA ARG A 38 -4.04 -1.87 -30.99
C ARG A 38 -5.20 -1.08 -31.60
N THR A 39 -5.57 -1.42 -32.83
CA THR A 39 -6.62 -0.73 -33.60
C THR A 39 -8.03 -1.24 -33.27
N SER A 40 -8.21 -2.55 -33.10
CA SER A 40 -9.51 -3.13 -32.76
C SER A 40 -9.79 -3.12 -31.25
N TRP A 41 -11.07 -2.98 -30.88
CA TRP A 41 -11.50 -3.04 -29.48
C TRP A 41 -11.13 -4.39 -28.82
N MET A 42 -11.31 -5.50 -29.53
CA MET A 42 -10.93 -6.84 -29.05
C MET A 42 -9.41 -6.95 -28.81
N ALA A 43 -8.57 -6.36 -29.66
CA ALA A 43 -7.13 -6.34 -29.44
C ALA A 43 -6.75 -5.51 -28.20
N ARG A 44 -7.40 -4.36 -27.98
CA ARG A 44 -7.22 -3.54 -26.77
C ARG A 44 -7.66 -4.28 -25.52
N PHE A 45 -8.81 -4.94 -25.57
CA PHE A 45 -9.33 -5.73 -24.46
C PHE A 45 -8.41 -6.91 -24.09
N LYS A 46 -7.96 -7.71 -25.07
CA LYS A 46 -6.97 -8.78 -24.84
C LYS A 46 -5.64 -8.25 -24.29
N THR A 47 -5.23 -7.07 -24.72
CA THR A 47 -4.03 -6.39 -24.20
C THR A 47 -4.22 -5.99 -22.75
N LEU A 48 -5.38 -5.40 -22.41
CA LEU A 48 -5.75 -5.08 -21.03
C LEU A 48 -5.75 -6.35 -20.16
N LEU A 49 -6.38 -7.44 -20.58
CA LEU A 49 -6.38 -8.69 -19.82
C LEU A 49 -4.98 -9.25 -19.57
N ALA A 50 -4.06 -9.12 -20.53
CA ALA A 50 -2.67 -9.56 -20.33
C ALA A 50 -1.88 -8.67 -19.35
N ILE A 51 -2.31 -7.42 -19.17
CA ILE A 51 -1.65 -6.40 -18.35
C ILE A 51 -2.28 -6.29 -16.96
N LEU A 52 -3.58 -6.56 -16.83
CA LEU A 52 -4.35 -6.55 -15.59
C LEU A 52 -3.68 -7.42 -14.52
N GLY A 53 -3.49 -6.87 -13.32
CA GLY A 53 -2.85 -7.56 -12.20
C GLY A 53 -2.20 -6.61 -11.19
N PRO A 54 -1.14 -5.86 -11.54
CA PRO A 54 -0.33 -5.15 -10.55
C PRO A 54 -1.11 -4.14 -9.68
N GLY A 55 -1.86 -3.25 -10.32
CA GLY A 55 -2.73 -2.27 -9.70
C GLY A 55 -3.93 -2.91 -9.01
N LEU A 56 -4.53 -3.93 -9.61
CA LEU A 56 -5.65 -4.66 -8.98
C LEU A 56 -5.22 -5.37 -7.69
N ILE A 57 -4.12 -6.13 -7.73
CA ILE A 57 -3.62 -6.94 -6.61
C ILE A 57 -3.14 -6.06 -5.46
N VAL A 58 -2.41 -4.96 -5.74
CA VAL A 58 -1.96 -4.06 -4.67
C VAL A 58 -3.12 -3.34 -3.99
N MET A 59 -4.17 -2.98 -4.73
CA MET A 59 -5.34 -2.29 -4.17
C MET A 59 -6.26 -3.26 -3.43
N VAL A 60 -6.50 -4.47 -3.95
CA VAL A 60 -7.28 -5.47 -3.21
C VAL A 60 -6.52 -5.89 -1.95
N GLY A 61 -5.22 -6.11 -2.05
CA GLY A 61 -4.37 -6.46 -0.91
C GLY A 61 -4.25 -5.35 0.14
N ASP A 62 -4.76 -4.16 -0.13
CA ASP A 62 -4.89 -3.05 0.81
C ASP A 62 -6.12 -3.20 1.72
N ASN A 63 -7.15 -3.92 1.28
CA ASN A 63 -8.27 -4.35 2.13
C ASN A 63 -7.87 -5.61 2.92
N ASP A 64 -6.72 -5.55 3.58
CA ASP A 64 -6.15 -6.62 4.40
C ASP A 64 -6.84 -6.76 5.78
N ALA A 65 -6.33 -7.61 6.67
CA ALA A 65 -6.92 -7.79 7.99
C ALA A 65 -6.98 -6.49 8.81
N GLY A 66 -5.99 -5.61 8.65
CA GLY A 66 -5.94 -4.30 9.31
C GLY A 66 -7.04 -3.37 8.81
N ALA A 67 -7.28 -3.36 7.50
CA ALA A 67 -8.39 -2.64 6.88
C ALA A 67 -9.76 -3.18 7.31
N PHE A 68 -9.93 -4.51 7.37
CA PHE A 68 -11.16 -5.12 7.90
C PHE A 68 -11.45 -4.63 9.32
N GLY A 69 -10.47 -4.66 10.22
CA GLY A 69 -10.63 -4.13 11.58
C GLY A 69 -10.99 -2.64 11.58
N THR A 70 -10.28 -1.82 10.81
CA THR A 70 -10.46 -0.36 10.77
C THR A 70 -11.82 0.06 10.22
N TYR A 71 -12.24 -0.49 9.08
CA TYR A 71 -13.50 -0.12 8.44
C TYR A 71 -14.70 -0.66 9.19
N THR A 72 -14.62 -1.88 9.72
CA THR A 72 -15.71 -2.43 10.53
C THR A 72 -15.85 -1.70 11.87
N GLN A 73 -14.74 -1.31 12.50
CA GLN A 73 -14.73 -0.43 13.67
C GLN A 73 -15.38 0.92 13.36
N ALA A 74 -15.06 1.52 12.21
CA ALA A 74 -15.66 2.80 11.83
C ALA A 74 -17.17 2.72 11.70
N GLY A 75 -17.68 1.68 11.04
CA GLY A 75 -19.13 1.47 10.93
C GLY A 75 -19.79 1.12 12.27
N GLN A 76 -19.19 0.23 13.08
CA GLN A 76 -19.77 -0.20 14.36
C GLN A 76 -19.76 0.91 15.43
N ASN A 77 -18.70 1.72 15.50
CA ASN A 77 -18.57 2.73 16.54
C ASN A 77 -19.21 4.07 16.17
N TYR A 78 -19.22 4.41 14.88
CA TYR A 78 -19.56 5.75 14.43
C TYR A 78 -20.56 5.78 13.26
N GLY A 79 -21.13 4.63 12.91
CA GLY A 79 -22.06 4.51 11.80
C GLY A 79 -21.43 4.90 10.46
N THR A 80 -22.22 5.53 9.60
CA THR A 80 -21.79 5.96 8.26
C THR A 80 -21.05 7.30 8.25
N ALA A 81 -20.87 7.95 9.41
CA ALA A 81 -20.37 9.32 9.52
C ALA A 81 -18.99 9.54 8.91
N LEU A 82 -18.13 8.53 8.90
CA LEU A 82 -16.76 8.63 8.40
C LEU A 82 -16.60 8.22 6.92
N LEU A 83 -17.68 7.90 6.20
CA LEU A 83 -17.61 7.44 4.81
C LEU A 83 -16.96 8.45 3.85
N TRP A 84 -17.14 9.75 4.09
CA TRP A 84 -16.53 10.83 3.29
C TRP A 84 -15.01 10.74 3.22
N THR A 85 -14.37 10.15 4.24
CA THR A 85 -12.92 9.97 4.27
C THR A 85 -12.44 9.07 3.12
N LEU A 86 -13.21 8.03 2.78
CA LEU A 86 -12.91 7.11 1.67
C LEU A 86 -12.92 7.84 0.32
N LEU A 87 -13.90 8.71 0.09
CA LEU A 87 -13.99 9.49 -1.15
C LEU A 87 -12.81 10.45 -1.29
N LEU A 88 -12.37 11.07 -0.18
CA LEU A 88 -11.18 11.93 -0.18
C LEU A 88 -9.89 11.16 -0.45
N LEU A 89 -9.83 9.88 -0.10
CA LEU A 89 -8.67 9.04 -0.35
C LEU A 89 -8.52 8.63 -1.81
N VAL A 90 -9.60 8.58 -2.61
CA VAL A 90 -9.53 8.22 -4.04
C VAL A 90 -8.47 9.00 -4.83
N PRO A 91 -8.44 10.35 -4.84
CA PRO A 91 -7.40 11.10 -5.55
C PRO A 91 -6.01 10.90 -4.94
N VAL A 92 -5.92 10.72 -3.61
CA VAL A 92 -4.65 10.46 -2.91
C VAL A 92 -4.07 9.13 -3.36
N LEU A 93 -4.88 8.06 -3.36
CA LEU A 93 -4.52 6.74 -3.86
C LEU A 93 -4.07 6.81 -5.30
N TYR A 94 -4.90 7.39 -6.18
CA TYR A 94 -4.58 7.43 -7.59
C TYR A 94 -3.24 8.10 -7.86
N VAL A 95 -2.98 9.26 -7.25
CA VAL A 95 -1.73 10.00 -7.48
C VAL A 95 -0.53 9.24 -6.92
N ASN A 96 -0.62 8.70 -5.70
CA ASN A 96 0.48 7.96 -5.09
C ASN A 96 0.80 6.69 -5.87
N GLN A 97 -0.21 5.89 -6.19
CA GLN A 97 -0.02 4.63 -6.90
C GLN A 97 0.38 4.84 -8.37
N GLU A 98 -0.12 5.88 -9.04
CA GLU A 98 0.32 6.19 -10.41
C GLU A 98 1.78 6.67 -10.46
N MET A 99 2.26 7.38 -9.42
CA MET A 99 3.69 7.71 -9.27
C MET A 99 4.55 6.45 -9.15
N VAL A 100 4.13 5.49 -8.32
CA VAL A 100 4.81 4.18 -8.18
C VAL A 100 4.81 3.44 -9.51
N LEU A 101 3.67 3.43 -10.19
CA LEU A 101 3.50 2.78 -11.49
C LEU A 101 4.46 3.35 -12.53
N ARG A 102 4.54 4.69 -12.64
CA ARG A 102 5.50 5.38 -13.52
C ARG A 102 6.93 5.01 -13.15
N LEU A 103 7.26 5.01 -11.86
CA LEU A 103 8.59 4.69 -11.38
C LEU A 103 8.97 3.25 -11.74
N GLY A 104 8.08 2.28 -11.56
CA GLY A 104 8.30 0.87 -11.92
C GLY A 104 8.52 0.66 -13.41
N VAL A 105 7.62 1.18 -14.27
CA VAL A 105 7.72 0.95 -15.72
C VAL A 105 8.91 1.67 -16.37
N VAL A 106 9.34 2.82 -15.82
CA VAL A 106 10.43 3.63 -16.37
C VAL A 106 11.79 3.26 -15.78
N ALA A 107 11.89 3.17 -14.45
CA ALA A 107 13.16 2.94 -13.77
C ALA A 107 13.60 1.47 -13.87
N ARG A 108 12.65 0.53 -13.84
CA ARG A 108 12.93 -0.92 -13.92
C ARG A 108 13.92 -1.44 -12.87
N VAL A 109 14.02 -0.72 -11.76
CA VAL A 109 14.80 -1.02 -10.56
C VAL A 109 13.85 -0.83 -9.39
N GLY A 110 13.90 -1.68 -8.36
CA GLY A 110 12.98 -1.55 -7.25
C GLY A 110 13.27 -0.35 -6.34
N HIS A 111 12.27 -0.02 -5.52
CA HIS A 111 12.20 1.25 -4.81
C HIS A 111 13.36 1.45 -3.83
N ALA A 112 13.63 0.42 -3.02
CA ALA A 112 14.70 0.45 -2.01
C ALA A 112 16.08 0.68 -2.63
N ARG A 113 16.36 0.04 -3.79
CA ARG A 113 17.62 0.21 -4.51
C ARG A 113 17.77 1.62 -5.07
N LEU A 114 16.70 2.22 -5.58
CA LEU A 114 16.73 3.62 -6.02
C LEU A 114 17.01 4.55 -4.84
N ILE A 115 16.40 4.34 -3.68
CA ILE A 115 16.67 5.16 -2.50
C ILE A 115 18.15 5.08 -2.10
N LEU A 116 18.71 3.87 -2.07
CA LEU A 116 20.11 3.63 -1.75
C LEU A 116 21.06 4.38 -2.70
N GLU A 117 20.82 4.28 -3.99
CA GLU A 117 21.71 4.82 -5.03
C GLU A 117 21.55 6.33 -5.21
N ARG A 118 20.35 6.87 -4.98
CA ARG A 118 20.09 8.31 -5.15
C ARG A 118 20.36 9.12 -3.87
N PHE A 119 20.02 8.60 -2.69
CA PHE A 119 20.11 9.34 -1.43
C PHE A 119 21.19 8.81 -0.48
N GLY A 120 21.87 7.73 -0.83
CA GLY A 120 23.02 7.17 -0.11
C GLY A 120 22.67 6.10 0.92
N LYS A 121 23.73 5.51 1.51
CA LYS A 121 23.66 4.31 2.35
C LYS A 121 22.75 4.45 3.57
N PHE A 122 22.77 5.59 4.24
CA PHE A 122 21.93 5.82 5.43
C PHE A 122 20.44 5.69 5.10
N TRP A 123 19.98 6.38 4.06
CA TRP A 123 18.56 6.39 3.69
C TRP A 123 18.11 5.07 3.04
N GLY A 124 18.98 4.43 2.26
CA GLY A 124 18.72 3.08 1.75
C GLY A 124 18.57 2.05 2.87
N ALA A 125 19.49 2.07 3.86
CA ALA A 125 19.41 1.18 5.02
C ALA A 125 18.18 1.46 5.87
N PHE A 126 17.90 2.74 6.17
CA PHE A 126 16.68 3.15 6.87
C PHE A 126 15.44 2.59 6.19
N SER A 127 15.28 2.84 4.88
CA SER A 127 14.10 2.40 4.13
C SER A 127 13.89 0.88 4.16
N VAL A 128 14.94 0.07 4.12
CA VAL A 128 14.82 -1.40 4.17
C VAL A 128 14.51 -1.89 5.57
N ILE A 129 15.19 -1.36 6.59
CA ILE A 129 14.97 -1.75 7.99
C ILE A 129 13.55 -1.38 8.40
N ASP A 130 13.13 -0.16 8.07
CA ASP A 130 11.80 0.36 8.33
C ASP A 130 10.71 -0.53 7.71
N LEU A 131 10.83 -0.81 6.41
CA LEU A 131 9.92 -1.69 5.70
C LEU A 131 9.92 -3.11 6.29
N PHE A 132 11.09 -3.66 6.62
CA PHE A 132 11.19 -5.00 7.19
C PHE A 132 10.45 -5.11 8.53
N LEU A 133 10.66 -4.15 9.43
CA LEU A 133 10.02 -4.14 10.74
C LEU A 133 8.50 -3.95 10.63
N LEU A 134 8.07 -2.97 9.84
CA LEU A 134 6.65 -2.70 9.65
C LEU A 134 5.95 -3.91 9.00
N ASN A 135 6.52 -4.47 7.93
CA ASN A 135 5.92 -5.60 7.24
C ASN A 135 5.90 -6.86 8.09
N ALA A 136 6.94 -7.14 8.89
CA ALA A 136 6.93 -8.27 9.82
C ALA A 136 5.75 -8.16 10.80
N LEU A 137 5.47 -6.96 11.29
CA LEU A 137 4.35 -6.65 12.16
C LEU A 137 3.01 -6.71 11.42
N THR A 138 2.90 -6.17 10.21
CA THR A 138 1.69 -6.26 9.39
C THR A 138 1.31 -7.72 9.09
N ILE A 139 2.27 -8.58 8.76
CA ILE A 139 1.99 -10.01 8.50
C ILE A 139 1.42 -10.69 9.76
N VAL A 140 1.83 -10.28 10.96
CA VAL A 140 1.21 -10.77 12.21
C VAL A 140 -0.27 -10.39 12.26
N THR A 141 -0.63 -9.15 11.90
CA THR A 141 -2.04 -8.72 11.80
C THR A 141 -2.83 -9.55 10.79
N GLU A 142 -2.23 -9.94 9.66
CA GLU A 142 -2.87 -10.85 8.70
C GLU A 142 -3.19 -12.21 9.32
N PHE A 143 -2.23 -12.80 10.03
CA PHE A 143 -2.47 -14.08 10.71
C PHE A 143 -3.45 -13.96 11.88
N ILE A 144 -3.55 -12.79 12.53
CA ILE A 144 -4.63 -12.50 13.49
C ILE A 144 -5.99 -12.54 12.78
N GLY A 145 -6.12 -11.89 11.62
CA GLY A 145 -7.36 -11.93 10.82
C GLY A 145 -7.79 -13.36 10.46
N ILE A 146 -6.83 -14.18 10.00
CA ILE A 146 -7.06 -15.61 9.73
C ILE A 146 -7.54 -16.34 11.00
N SER A 147 -6.87 -16.12 12.13
CA SER A 147 -7.24 -16.75 13.40
C SER A 147 -8.67 -16.40 13.81
N LEU A 148 -9.04 -15.12 13.80
CA LEU A 148 -10.37 -14.65 14.21
C LEU A 148 -11.48 -15.26 13.35
N ALA A 149 -11.25 -15.35 12.03
CA ALA A 149 -12.20 -15.97 11.12
C ALA A 149 -12.32 -17.49 11.34
N LEU A 150 -11.20 -18.19 11.59
CA LEU A 150 -11.22 -19.63 11.88
C LEU A 150 -11.94 -19.95 13.19
N ASP A 151 -11.69 -19.15 14.23
CA ASP A 151 -12.34 -19.27 15.53
C ASP A 151 -13.86 -19.12 15.39
N TYR A 152 -14.32 -18.12 14.61
CA TYR A 152 -15.74 -17.94 14.27
C TYR A 152 -16.31 -19.15 13.49
N LEU A 153 -15.57 -19.68 12.51
CA LEU A 153 -16.00 -20.84 11.72
C LEU A 153 -15.98 -22.17 12.50
N GLY A 154 -15.44 -22.18 13.73
CA GLY A 154 -15.29 -23.39 14.54
C GLY A 154 -14.21 -24.35 14.01
N VAL A 155 -13.22 -23.82 13.28
CA VAL A 155 -12.09 -24.59 12.75
C VAL A 155 -10.89 -24.43 13.68
N SER A 156 -10.11 -25.50 13.90
CA SER A 156 -8.88 -25.41 14.70
C SER A 156 -7.93 -24.33 14.16
N ARG A 157 -7.61 -23.38 15.04
CA ARG A 157 -6.70 -22.27 14.77
C ARG A 157 -5.33 -22.75 14.33
N GLU A 158 -4.79 -23.78 14.99
CA GLU A 158 -3.46 -24.32 14.72
C GLU A 158 -3.37 -24.88 13.30
N ILE A 159 -4.36 -25.70 12.92
CA ILE A 159 -4.41 -26.33 11.60
C ILE A 159 -4.66 -25.27 10.52
N GLY A 160 -5.60 -24.35 10.74
CA GLY A 160 -5.95 -23.35 9.74
C GLY A 160 -4.85 -22.32 9.51
N VAL A 161 -4.19 -21.82 10.56
CA VAL A 161 -3.04 -20.90 10.43
C VAL A 161 -1.86 -21.59 9.75
N ALA A 162 -1.55 -22.84 10.13
CA ALA A 162 -0.48 -23.60 9.48
C ALA A 162 -0.81 -23.87 8.00
N ALA A 163 -2.05 -24.23 7.68
CA ALA A 163 -2.51 -24.44 6.31
C ALA A 163 -2.43 -23.15 5.47
N ALA A 164 -2.85 -22.01 6.03
CA ALA A 164 -2.74 -20.73 5.35
C ALA A 164 -1.28 -20.33 5.11
N ALA A 165 -0.41 -20.49 6.10
CA ALA A 165 1.02 -20.24 5.96
C ALA A 165 1.64 -21.10 4.84
N LEU A 166 1.33 -22.41 4.82
CA LEU A 166 1.75 -23.31 3.76
C LEU A 166 1.21 -22.92 2.40
N LEU A 167 -0.07 -22.55 2.30
CA LEU A 167 -0.69 -22.09 1.06
C LEU A 167 0.03 -20.86 0.49
N ILE A 168 0.27 -19.85 1.32
CA ILE A 168 0.98 -18.62 0.95
C ILE A 168 2.41 -18.96 0.48
N MET A 169 3.13 -19.79 1.24
CA MET A 169 4.49 -20.20 0.90
C MET A 169 4.57 -20.94 -0.46
N LEU A 170 3.63 -21.87 -0.69
CA LEU A 170 3.57 -22.67 -1.91
C LEU A 170 3.14 -21.84 -3.13
N ALA A 171 2.22 -20.90 -2.96
CA ALA A 171 1.71 -20.07 -4.06
C ALA A 171 2.82 -19.25 -4.74
N ALA A 172 3.70 -18.62 -3.96
CA ALA A 172 4.85 -17.88 -4.49
C ALA A 172 6.01 -18.80 -4.86
N GLY A 173 6.20 -19.93 -4.16
CA GLY A 173 7.32 -20.87 -4.34
C GLY A 173 7.36 -21.67 -5.64
N THR A 174 6.46 -21.41 -6.60
CA THR A 174 6.38 -22.18 -7.85
C THR A 174 7.46 -21.83 -8.88
N GLY A 175 8.07 -20.63 -8.79
CA GLY A 175 8.97 -20.08 -9.80
C GLY A 175 8.29 -19.76 -11.14
N ASP A 176 6.96 -19.63 -11.13
CA ASP A 176 6.16 -19.24 -12.29
C ASP A 176 5.26 -18.05 -11.90
N PHE A 177 5.70 -16.85 -12.26
CA PHE A 177 4.98 -15.60 -12.01
C PHE A 177 3.50 -15.68 -12.43
N ARG A 178 3.18 -16.34 -13.55
CA ARG A 178 1.80 -16.44 -14.04
C ARG A 178 0.91 -17.23 -13.06
N ARG A 179 1.45 -18.26 -12.41
CA ARG A 179 0.70 -19.05 -11.43
C ARG A 179 0.42 -18.22 -10.18
N PHE A 180 1.42 -17.51 -9.69
CA PHE A 180 1.26 -16.60 -8.55
C PHE A 180 0.23 -15.50 -8.86
N GLU A 181 0.30 -14.89 -10.06
CA GLU A 181 -0.66 -13.86 -10.45
C GLU A 181 -2.08 -14.41 -10.57
N ARG A 182 -2.26 -15.62 -11.12
CA ARG A 182 -3.58 -16.28 -11.16
C ARG A 182 -4.13 -16.56 -9.77
N PHE A 183 -3.29 -17.05 -8.86
CA PHE A 183 -3.65 -17.23 -7.46
C PHE A 183 -4.12 -15.90 -6.84
N SER A 184 -3.34 -14.83 -7.03
CA SER A 184 -3.68 -13.50 -6.52
C SER A 184 -4.99 -12.96 -7.12
N LEU A 185 -5.26 -13.18 -8.41
CA LEU A 185 -6.52 -12.79 -9.04
C LEU A 185 -7.73 -13.60 -8.55
N ILE A 186 -7.53 -14.86 -8.15
CA ILE A 186 -8.59 -15.65 -7.50
C ILE A 186 -8.94 -15.03 -6.15
N LEU A 187 -7.94 -14.62 -5.36
CA LEU A 187 -8.19 -13.89 -4.11
C LEU A 187 -8.84 -12.52 -4.38
N CYS A 188 -8.43 -11.82 -5.44
CA CYS A 188 -9.14 -10.60 -5.86
C CYS A 188 -10.62 -10.83 -6.16
N ALA A 189 -10.98 -11.98 -6.76
CA ALA A 189 -12.38 -12.35 -6.92
C ALA A 189 -13.04 -12.76 -5.58
N GLY A 190 -12.30 -13.39 -4.68
CA GLY A 190 -12.73 -13.72 -3.31
C GLY A 190 -13.15 -12.50 -2.50
N SER A 191 -12.43 -11.39 -2.60
CA SER A 191 -12.79 -10.13 -1.93
C SER A 191 -14.18 -9.58 -2.33
N LEU A 192 -14.73 -9.99 -3.49
CA LEU A 192 -16.08 -9.62 -3.91
C LEU A 192 -17.18 -10.26 -3.04
N LEU A 193 -16.84 -11.20 -2.15
CA LEU A 193 -17.76 -11.75 -1.15
C LEU A 193 -18.32 -10.70 -0.18
N LEU A 194 -17.70 -9.52 -0.06
CA LEU A 194 -18.26 -8.40 0.70
C LEU A 194 -19.52 -7.80 0.06
N VAL A 195 -19.66 -7.89 -1.27
CA VAL A 195 -20.82 -7.38 -2.00
C VAL A 195 -22.11 -8.12 -1.62
N PRO A 196 -22.21 -9.45 -1.66
CA PRO A 196 -23.41 -10.14 -1.22
C PRO A 196 -23.70 -9.92 0.27
N VAL A 197 -22.69 -9.79 1.15
CA VAL A 197 -22.91 -9.43 2.57
C VAL A 197 -23.61 -8.08 2.68
N PHE A 198 -23.10 -7.07 1.97
CA PHE A 198 -23.72 -5.74 1.90
C PHE A 198 -25.17 -5.80 1.40
N LEU A 199 -25.43 -6.56 0.33
CA LEU A 199 -26.79 -6.70 -0.21
C LEU A 199 -27.73 -7.40 0.78
N TRP A 200 -27.26 -8.38 1.56
CA TRP A 200 -28.07 -9.09 2.54
C TRP A 200 -28.45 -8.22 3.74
N VAL A 201 -27.54 -7.36 4.19
CA VAL A 201 -27.76 -6.50 5.36
C VAL A 201 -28.73 -5.34 5.03
N HIS A 202 -28.88 -5.00 3.75
CA HIS A 202 -29.71 -3.89 3.26
C HIS A 202 -29.42 -2.53 3.96
N PRO A 203 -28.14 -2.08 4.01
CA PRO A 203 -27.82 -0.79 4.60
C PRO A 203 -28.52 0.34 3.83
N PRO A 204 -28.90 1.44 4.51
CA PRO A 204 -29.67 2.53 3.92
C PRO A 204 -28.86 3.26 2.84
N PHE A 205 -29.03 2.86 1.57
CA PHE A 205 -28.22 3.34 0.45
C PHE A 205 -28.21 4.87 0.31
N ALA A 206 -29.35 5.53 0.54
CA ALA A 206 -29.44 6.99 0.47
C ALA A 206 -28.56 7.68 1.53
N GLN A 207 -28.49 7.12 2.75
CA GLN A 207 -27.62 7.63 3.81
C GLN A 207 -26.15 7.36 3.48
N VAL A 208 -25.82 6.15 3.04
CA VAL A 208 -24.45 5.79 2.61
C VAL A 208 -23.96 6.75 1.52
N ALA A 209 -24.77 6.98 0.49
CA ALA A 209 -24.42 7.89 -0.60
C ALA A 209 -24.27 9.35 -0.15
N ARG A 210 -25.13 9.82 0.77
CA ARG A 210 -25.04 11.17 1.35
C ARG A 210 -23.76 11.32 2.16
N ASP A 211 -23.50 10.39 3.06
CA ASP A 211 -22.39 10.46 4.02
C ASP A 211 -21.02 10.19 3.36
N MET A 212 -21.00 9.63 2.15
CA MET A 212 -19.79 9.60 1.29
C MET A 212 -19.39 10.97 0.74
N VAL A 213 -20.33 11.91 0.60
CA VAL A 213 -20.09 13.21 -0.06
C VAL A 213 -20.13 14.36 0.93
N VAL A 214 -20.86 14.21 2.04
CA VAL A 214 -21.02 15.24 3.06
C VAL A 214 -20.09 14.95 4.24
N PRO A 215 -19.02 15.75 4.44
CA PRO A 215 -18.16 15.59 5.60
C PRO A 215 -18.92 15.86 6.89
N GLN A 216 -18.92 14.88 7.80
CA GLN A 216 -19.49 14.99 9.12
C GLN A 216 -18.61 14.28 10.15
N LEU A 217 -18.65 14.75 11.39
CA LEU A 217 -18.04 14.09 12.53
C LEU A 217 -19.14 13.44 13.37
N PRO A 218 -18.89 12.28 14.00
CA PRO A 218 -19.89 11.61 14.83
C PRO A 218 -20.27 12.48 16.03
N GLU A 219 -21.57 12.68 16.26
CA GLU A 219 -22.07 13.49 17.38
C GLU A 219 -21.76 12.83 18.72
N GLY A 220 -21.27 13.60 19.70
CA GLY A 220 -20.98 13.11 21.05
C GLY A 220 -19.75 12.20 21.18
N ALA A 221 -19.04 11.93 20.09
CA ALA A 221 -17.78 11.17 20.12
C ALA A 221 -16.60 12.05 20.55
N ARG A 222 -15.66 11.46 21.31
CA ARG A 222 -14.39 12.13 21.63
C ARG A 222 -13.59 12.37 20.37
N LEU A 223 -13.19 13.61 20.13
CA LEU A 223 -12.49 13.97 18.89
C LEU A 223 -11.18 13.19 18.71
N SER A 224 -10.47 12.91 19.81
CA SER A 224 -9.23 12.11 19.81
C SER A 224 -9.43 10.75 19.15
N ASP A 225 -10.49 10.03 19.53
CA ASP A 225 -10.75 8.67 19.08
C ASP A 225 -11.17 8.66 17.61
N VAL A 226 -11.98 9.64 17.22
CA VAL A 226 -12.40 9.83 15.82
C VAL A 226 -11.18 10.17 14.95
N MET A 227 -10.30 11.07 15.40
CA MET A 227 -9.08 11.41 14.66
C MET A 227 -8.15 10.21 14.55
N LEU A 228 -7.93 9.46 15.62
CA LEU A 228 -7.14 8.22 15.59
C LEU A 228 -7.66 7.23 14.55
N LEU A 229 -8.99 7.07 14.48
CA LEU A 229 -9.61 6.18 13.51
C LEU A 229 -9.52 6.73 12.08
N ILE A 230 -9.67 8.04 11.85
CA ILE A 230 -9.42 8.64 10.52
C ILE A 230 -7.97 8.40 10.11
N ILE A 231 -7.02 8.56 11.03
CA ILE A 231 -5.59 8.30 10.78
C ILE A 231 -5.37 6.83 10.44
N ALA A 232 -6.04 5.91 11.14
CA ALA A 232 -6.01 4.49 10.82
C ALA A 232 -6.58 4.22 9.41
N ILE A 233 -7.72 4.81 9.04
CA ILE A 233 -8.30 4.72 7.69
C ILE A 233 -7.30 5.20 6.64
N VAL A 234 -6.67 6.37 6.83
CA VAL A 234 -5.65 6.87 5.90
C VAL A 234 -4.42 5.94 5.86
N GLY A 235 -4.00 5.44 7.02
CA GLY A 235 -2.83 4.58 7.20
C GLY A 235 -2.97 3.22 6.51
N THR A 236 -4.13 2.58 6.64
CA THR A 236 -4.43 1.31 5.98
C THR A 236 -4.57 1.46 4.48
N THR A 237 -4.95 2.66 3.99
CA THR A 237 -5.18 2.86 2.55
C THR A 237 -3.90 3.24 1.77
N VAL A 238 -2.92 3.85 2.43
CA VAL A 238 -1.66 4.28 1.80
C VAL A 238 -0.49 3.62 2.51
N ALA A 239 -0.45 2.28 2.49
CA ALA A 239 0.55 1.54 3.23
C ALA A 239 1.93 1.59 2.52
N PRO A 240 3.04 1.79 3.26
CA PRO A 240 4.38 1.86 2.67
C PRO A 240 4.73 0.66 1.79
N TRP A 241 4.32 -0.54 2.19
CA TRP A 241 4.62 -1.77 1.46
C TRP A 241 4.07 -1.78 0.04
N GLN A 242 2.94 -1.11 -0.21
CA GLN A 242 2.34 -1.03 -1.54
C GLN A 242 3.31 -0.43 -2.55
N LEU A 243 4.08 0.59 -2.13
CA LEU A 243 5.02 1.29 -3.01
C LEU A 243 6.15 0.36 -3.48
N PHE A 244 6.68 -0.47 -2.57
CA PHE A 244 7.76 -1.42 -2.87
C PHE A 244 7.24 -2.63 -3.62
N PHE A 245 6.10 -3.18 -3.20
CA PHE A 245 5.45 -4.31 -3.84
C PHE A 245 5.06 -3.99 -5.27
N GLN A 246 4.23 -2.95 -5.49
CA GLN A 246 3.70 -2.63 -6.81
C GLN A 246 4.83 -2.32 -7.80
N GLN A 247 5.83 -1.53 -7.38
CA GLN A 247 6.98 -1.22 -8.21
C GLN A 247 7.72 -2.50 -8.65
N SER A 248 8.03 -3.38 -7.71
CA SER A 248 8.76 -4.63 -7.98
C SER A 248 7.92 -5.60 -8.81
N TYR A 249 6.61 -5.67 -8.54
CA TYR A 249 5.67 -6.53 -9.25
C TYR A 249 5.51 -6.12 -10.72
N ILE A 250 5.45 -4.82 -11.01
CA ILE A 250 5.44 -4.27 -12.38
C ILE A 250 6.72 -4.67 -13.14
N ILE A 251 7.86 -4.63 -12.46
CA ILE A 251 9.16 -5.03 -13.01
C ILE A 251 9.17 -6.53 -13.31
N ASP A 252 8.67 -7.35 -12.39
CA ASP A 252 8.57 -8.80 -12.55
C ASP A 252 7.58 -9.20 -13.65
N LYS A 253 6.49 -8.44 -13.80
CA LYS A 253 5.56 -8.58 -14.93
C LYS A 253 6.14 -8.08 -16.25
N ARG A 254 7.27 -7.38 -16.20
CA ARG A 254 8.05 -6.85 -17.35
C ARG A 254 7.29 -5.81 -18.15
N ILE A 255 6.48 -5.02 -17.47
CA ILE A 255 5.70 -3.96 -18.11
C ILE A 255 6.63 -2.83 -18.54
N THR A 256 6.34 -2.24 -19.69
CA THR A 256 7.12 -1.14 -20.26
C THR A 256 6.25 0.11 -20.41
N PRO A 257 6.85 1.31 -20.53
CA PRO A 257 6.11 2.58 -20.57
C PRO A 257 5.07 2.68 -21.70
N ARG A 258 5.23 1.88 -22.77
CA ARG A 258 4.23 1.77 -23.86
C ARG A 258 2.85 1.34 -23.37
N PHE A 259 2.79 0.58 -22.28
CA PHE A 259 1.55 0.01 -21.73
C PHE A 259 0.97 0.82 -20.57
N MET A 260 1.55 1.99 -20.27
CA MET A 260 1.15 2.88 -19.18
C MET A 260 -0.36 3.16 -19.14
N ARG A 261 -1.02 3.29 -20.30
CA ARG A 261 -2.47 3.54 -20.35
C ARG A 261 -3.29 2.37 -19.82
N TYR A 262 -2.89 1.14 -20.12
CA TYR A 262 -3.58 -0.06 -19.64
C TYR A 262 -3.35 -0.26 -18.15
N GLU A 263 -2.12 -0.02 -17.70
CA GLU A 263 -1.76 -0.04 -16.29
C GLU A 263 -2.54 0.99 -15.45
N ARG A 264 -2.79 2.19 -15.98
CA ARG A 264 -3.67 3.17 -15.30
C ARG A 264 -5.12 2.69 -15.20
N VAL A 265 -5.61 1.92 -16.19
CA VAL A 265 -6.95 1.32 -16.14
C VAL A 265 -6.97 0.21 -15.09
N ASP A 266 -5.95 -0.65 -15.05
CA ASP A 266 -5.77 -1.67 -14.02
C ASP A 266 -5.75 -1.07 -12.61
N LEU A 267 -5.00 0.02 -12.41
CA LEU A 267 -5.00 0.78 -11.16
C LEU A 267 -6.39 1.32 -10.80
N TRP A 268 -7.12 1.92 -11.76
CA TRP A 268 -8.48 2.40 -11.51
C TRP A 268 -9.44 1.29 -11.12
N LEU A 269 -9.34 0.11 -11.76
CA LEU A 269 -10.15 -1.05 -11.39
C LEU A 269 -9.85 -1.50 -9.96
N GLY A 270 -8.57 -1.51 -9.57
CA GLY A 270 -8.16 -1.76 -8.18
C GLY A 270 -8.74 -0.74 -7.19
N ILE A 271 -8.62 0.55 -7.48
CA ILE A 271 -9.14 1.63 -6.62
C ILE A 271 -10.66 1.53 -6.46
N VAL A 272 -11.39 1.22 -7.53
CA VAL A 272 -12.85 1.06 -7.44
C VAL A 272 -13.21 -0.12 -6.54
N LEU A 273 -12.52 -1.26 -6.70
CA LEU A 273 -12.80 -2.46 -5.91
C LEU A 273 -12.49 -2.25 -4.43
N VAL A 274 -11.32 -1.67 -4.10
CA VAL A 274 -10.92 -1.44 -2.70
C VAL A 274 -11.90 -0.49 -2.00
N ILE A 275 -12.32 0.59 -2.67
CA ILE A 275 -13.28 1.56 -2.13
C ILE A 275 -14.67 0.94 -1.97
N ILE A 276 -15.13 0.12 -2.92
CA ILE A 276 -16.40 -0.61 -2.76
C ILE A 276 -16.34 -1.53 -1.53
N GLY A 277 -15.24 -2.25 -1.32
CA GLY A 277 -15.05 -3.10 -0.14
C GLY A 277 -15.07 -2.30 1.16
N ALA A 278 -14.34 -1.18 1.22
CA ALA A 278 -14.30 -0.30 2.39
C ALA A 278 -15.67 0.31 2.72
N VAL A 279 -16.38 0.83 1.72
CA VAL A 279 -17.75 1.36 1.87
C VAL A 279 -18.69 0.25 2.32
N ALA A 280 -18.58 -0.94 1.73
CA ALA A 280 -19.42 -2.08 2.10
C ALA A 280 -19.24 -2.42 3.59
N MET A 281 -18.00 -2.60 4.05
CA MET A 281 -17.69 -2.91 5.44
C MET A 281 -18.23 -1.88 6.42
N MET A 282 -17.97 -0.59 6.19
CA MET A 282 -18.50 0.48 7.06
C MET A 282 -20.03 0.51 7.07
N ALA A 283 -20.66 0.36 5.90
CA ALA A 283 -22.10 0.48 5.77
C ALA A 283 -22.86 -0.70 6.39
N PHE A 284 -22.43 -1.95 6.12
CA PHE A 284 -23.13 -3.10 6.71
C PHE A 284 -22.87 -3.20 8.21
N THR A 285 -21.70 -2.86 8.73
CA THR A 285 -21.51 -2.91 10.20
C THR A 285 -22.31 -1.82 10.90
N ALA A 286 -22.39 -0.61 10.32
CA ALA A 286 -23.27 0.43 10.82
C ALA A 286 -24.73 -0.03 10.88
N ALA A 287 -25.22 -0.69 9.83
CA ALA A 287 -26.59 -1.19 9.76
C ALA A 287 -26.85 -2.39 10.69
N THR A 288 -25.87 -3.29 10.85
CA THR A 288 -25.98 -4.48 11.70
C THR A 288 -26.00 -4.13 13.19
N PHE A 289 -25.18 -3.17 13.63
CA PHE A 289 -25.07 -2.83 15.05
C PHE A 289 -25.89 -1.61 15.46
N GLY A 290 -26.40 -0.82 14.52
CA GLY A 290 -27.19 0.37 14.81
C GLY A 290 -28.41 0.06 15.68
N GLY A 291 -28.49 0.67 16.86
CA GLY A 291 -29.57 0.46 17.83
C GLY A 291 -29.39 -0.74 18.77
N HIS A 292 -28.28 -1.46 18.68
CA HIS A 292 -27.92 -2.56 19.57
C HIS A 292 -26.88 -2.11 20.63
N SER A 293 -26.76 -2.88 21.72
CA SER A 293 -25.85 -2.57 22.84
C SER A 293 -24.37 -2.56 22.47
N GLU A 294 -24.02 -3.28 21.41
CA GLU A 294 -22.66 -3.44 20.92
C GLU A 294 -22.21 -2.26 20.04
N PHE A 295 -23.13 -1.36 19.67
CA PHE A 295 -22.79 -0.11 18.99
C PHE A 295 -21.83 0.72 19.85
N GLY A 296 -20.77 1.25 19.26
CA GLY A 296 -19.72 1.96 20.02
C GLY A 296 -18.70 1.07 20.73
N ASN A 297 -18.93 -0.25 20.78
CA ASN A 297 -18.11 -1.20 21.53
C ASN A 297 -17.43 -2.24 20.61
N PHE A 298 -16.80 -1.76 19.52
CA PHE A 298 -15.99 -2.62 18.66
C PHE A 298 -14.87 -3.33 19.43
N SER A 299 -14.75 -4.64 19.23
CA SER A 299 -13.64 -5.44 19.75
C SER A 299 -12.68 -5.87 18.65
N ASP A 300 -13.17 -6.61 17.66
CA ASP A 300 -12.39 -7.15 16.54
C ASP A 300 -13.31 -7.63 15.40
N ALA A 301 -12.72 -8.04 14.28
CA ALA A 301 -13.45 -8.52 13.11
C ALA A 301 -14.17 -9.87 13.34
N GLY A 302 -13.70 -10.71 14.27
CA GLY A 302 -14.40 -11.97 14.61
C GLY A 302 -15.74 -11.70 15.30
N ALA A 303 -15.78 -10.71 16.19
CA ALA A 303 -17.02 -10.25 16.82
C ALA A 303 -18.00 -9.64 15.80
N VAL A 304 -17.49 -8.98 14.74
CA VAL A 304 -18.32 -8.51 13.63
C VAL A 304 -18.98 -9.68 12.89
N ALA A 305 -18.25 -10.77 12.64
CA ALA A 305 -18.81 -11.98 12.03
C ALA A 305 -19.92 -12.59 12.91
N ALA A 306 -19.69 -12.67 14.23
CA ALA A 306 -20.68 -13.16 15.18
C ALA A 306 -21.92 -12.24 15.28
N GLY A 307 -21.73 -10.93 15.23
CA GLY A 307 -22.83 -9.95 15.20
C GLY A 307 -23.65 -10.05 13.91
N LEU A 308 -23.01 -10.20 12.75
CA LEU A 308 -23.69 -10.46 11.49
C LEU A 308 -24.53 -11.74 11.55
N GLU A 309 -23.98 -12.81 12.14
CA GLU A 309 -24.75 -14.04 12.35
C GLU A 309 -25.96 -13.84 13.26
N THR A 310 -25.77 -13.13 14.37
CA THR A 310 -26.81 -12.89 15.37
C THR A 310 -27.97 -12.06 14.83
N TYR A 311 -27.66 -10.98 14.11
CA TYR A 311 -28.65 -9.96 13.74
C TYR A 311 -29.16 -10.08 12.29
N VAL A 312 -28.39 -10.69 11.39
CA VAL A 312 -28.76 -10.80 9.96
C VAL A 312 -28.93 -12.27 9.55
N GLY A 313 -28.00 -13.12 9.97
CA GLY A 313 -28.06 -14.56 9.77
C GLY A 313 -26.69 -15.19 9.49
N ARG A 314 -26.61 -16.51 9.63
CA ARG A 314 -25.36 -17.28 9.53
C ARG A 314 -24.63 -17.10 8.20
N THR A 315 -25.35 -17.00 7.08
CA THR A 315 -24.72 -16.88 5.75
C THR A 315 -23.87 -15.60 5.62
N PRO A 316 -24.38 -14.39 5.91
CA PRO A 316 -23.56 -13.18 5.98
C PRO A 316 -22.32 -13.29 6.88
N GLY A 317 -22.45 -13.86 8.08
CA GLY A 317 -21.32 -14.05 9.00
C GLY A 317 -20.23 -14.96 8.41
N VAL A 318 -20.63 -16.09 7.82
CA VAL A 318 -19.71 -17.02 7.13
C VAL A 318 -19.05 -16.38 5.91
N LEU A 319 -19.80 -15.65 5.08
CA LEU A 319 -19.22 -14.97 3.92
C LEU A 319 -18.22 -13.89 4.34
N PHE A 320 -18.51 -13.13 5.40
CA PHE A 320 -17.60 -12.16 5.97
C PHE A 320 -16.32 -12.81 6.51
N ALA A 321 -16.43 -13.92 7.25
CA ALA A 321 -15.27 -14.65 7.76
C ALA A 321 -14.40 -15.23 6.63
N ILE A 322 -15.00 -15.76 5.57
CA ILE A 322 -14.26 -16.23 4.38
C ILE A 322 -13.57 -15.06 3.68
N ALA A 323 -14.24 -13.90 3.53
CA ALA A 323 -13.64 -12.70 2.96
C ALA A 323 -12.46 -12.19 3.80
N LEU A 324 -12.54 -12.29 5.13
CA LEU A 324 -11.45 -11.92 6.03
C LEU A 324 -10.23 -12.86 5.86
N ILE A 325 -10.45 -14.18 5.72
CA ILE A 325 -9.36 -15.14 5.43
C ILE A 325 -8.71 -14.82 4.08
N ASP A 326 -9.54 -14.58 3.05
CA ASP A 326 -9.09 -14.24 1.70
C ASP A 326 -8.23 -12.97 1.68
N ALA A 327 -8.73 -11.90 2.29
CA ALA A 327 -8.04 -10.62 2.50
C ALA A 327 -6.70 -10.80 3.21
N SER A 328 -6.68 -11.61 4.27
CA SER A 328 -5.47 -11.87 5.04
C SER A 328 -4.42 -12.64 4.24
N ILE A 329 -4.84 -13.59 3.41
CA ILE A 329 -3.92 -14.38 2.56
C ILE A 329 -3.30 -13.50 1.48
N ILE A 330 -4.08 -12.66 0.79
CA ILE A 330 -3.55 -11.76 -0.24
C ILE A 330 -2.64 -10.69 0.38
N GLY A 331 -3.03 -10.11 1.51
CA GLY A 331 -2.23 -9.15 2.28
C GLY A 331 -0.90 -9.75 2.71
N ALA A 332 -0.93 -10.91 3.40
CA ALA A 332 0.28 -11.58 3.86
C ALA A 332 1.23 -11.94 2.70
N SER A 333 0.69 -12.37 1.56
CA SER A 333 1.47 -12.66 0.36
C SER A 333 2.15 -11.40 -0.20
N ALA A 334 1.40 -10.30 -0.35
CA ALA A 334 1.92 -9.07 -0.94
C ALA A 334 2.93 -8.36 -0.03
N VAL A 335 2.63 -8.27 1.27
CA VAL A 335 3.48 -7.65 2.29
C VAL A 335 4.80 -8.39 2.47
N SER A 336 4.77 -9.73 2.53
CA SER A 336 6.00 -10.52 2.64
C SER A 336 6.85 -10.48 1.36
N LEU A 337 6.22 -10.49 0.17
CA LEU A 337 6.92 -10.30 -1.10
C LEU A 337 7.57 -8.92 -1.19
N SER A 338 6.87 -7.86 -0.76
CA SER A 338 7.41 -6.50 -0.71
C SER A 338 8.76 -6.45 -0.01
N THR A 339 8.87 -7.10 1.14
CA THR A 339 10.12 -7.15 1.93
C THR A 339 11.19 -7.98 1.24
N ALA A 340 10.81 -9.14 0.69
CA ALA A 340 11.73 -10.01 -0.03
C ALA A 340 12.33 -9.31 -1.26
N TYR A 341 11.51 -8.57 -2.02
CA TYR A 341 11.97 -7.73 -3.13
C TYR A 341 12.92 -6.63 -2.65
N ALA A 342 12.52 -5.83 -1.65
CA ALA A 342 13.33 -4.72 -1.16
C ALA A 342 14.72 -5.16 -0.65
N ILE A 343 14.80 -6.29 0.05
CA ILE A 343 16.07 -6.89 0.49
C ILE A 343 16.88 -7.40 -0.71
N GLY A 344 16.24 -8.09 -1.65
CA GLY A 344 16.88 -8.56 -2.87
C GLY A 344 17.49 -7.43 -3.71
N ASP A 345 16.75 -6.33 -3.84
CA ASP A 345 17.14 -5.10 -4.52
C ASP A 345 18.38 -4.44 -3.88
N VAL A 346 18.34 -4.21 -2.56
CA VAL A 346 19.41 -3.48 -1.86
C VAL A 346 20.68 -4.31 -1.78
N LEU A 347 20.56 -5.62 -1.54
CA LEU A 347 21.71 -6.53 -1.48
C LEU A 347 22.19 -7.00 -2.86
N SER A 348 21.56 -6.54 -3.96
CA SER A 348 21.85 -6.97 -5.33
C SER A 348 21.80 -8.50 -5.50
N LEU A 349 20.89 -9.17 -4.81
CA LEU A 349 20.70 -10.61 -4.87
C LEU A 349 19.72 -10.96 -5.99
N LYS A 350 19.77 -12.21 -6.47
CA LYS A 350 18.76 -12.75 -7.38
C LYS A 350 17.40 -12.73 -6.69
N HIS A 351 16.42 -12.06 -7.29
CA HIS A 351 15.07 -11.93 -6.77
C HIS A 351 14.10 -11.80 -7.94
N SER A 352 13.10 -12.67 -8.00
CA SER A 352 12.01 -12.64 -8.99
C SER A 352 11.10 -13.84 -8.75
N LEU A 353 9.79 -13.67 -8.96
CA LEU A 353 8.83 -14.78 -8.98
C LEU A 353 8.99 -15.69 -10.21
N HIS A 354 9.77 -15.29 -11.22
CA HIS A 354 10.17 -16.18 -12.33
C HIS A 354 11.32 -17.12 -11.94
N ARG A 355 11.99 -16.89 -10.80
CA ARG A 355 13.07 -17.75 -10.32
C ARG A 355 12.51 -18.79 -9.36
N LYS A 356 13.00 -20.02 -9.46
CA LYS A 356 12.66 -21.11 -8.54
C LYS A 356 13.33 -20.90 -7.17
N PRO A 357 12.80 -21.48 -6.09
CA PRO A 357 13.43 -21.43 -4.76
C PRO A 357 14.88 -21.90 -4.71
N SER A 358 15.28 -22.82 -5.59
CA SER A 358 16.66 -23.30 -5.69
C SER A 358 17.64 -22.24 -6.21
N ASP A 359 17.17 -21.26 -6.97
CA ASP A 359 17.99 -20.24 -7.64
C ASP A 359 17.96 -18.88 -6.91
N ALA A 360 16.84 -18.54 -6.25
CA ALA A 360 16.68 -17.32 -5.44
C ALA A 360 16.52 -17.62 -3.94
N LYS A 361 17.47 -18.37 -3.36
CA LYS A 361 17.36 -18.90 -1.98
C LYS A 361 17.08 -17.83 -0.92
N VAL A 362 17.78 -16.69 -0.96
CA VAL A 362 17.61 -15.63 0.05
C VAL A 362 16.24 -14.95 -0.07
N PHE A 363 15.76 -14.73 -1.30
CA PHE A 363 14.43 -14.15 -1.56
C PHE A 363 13.33 -15.00 -0.91
N TYR A 364 13.34 -16.31 -1.17
CA TYR A 364 12.35 -17.23 -0.58
C TYR A 364 12.59 -17.49 0.91
N LEU A 365 13.83 -17.41 1.41
CA LEU A 365 14.13 -17.50 2.84
C LEU A 365 13.52 -16.33 3.61
N VAL A 366 13.67 -15.09 3.11
CA VAL A 366 13.05 -13.91 3.72
C VAL A 366 11.53 -14.02 3.67
N TYR A 367 10.98 -14.33 2.49
CA TYR A 367 9.54 -14.48 2.28
C TYR A 367 8.93 -15.54 3.22
N CYS A 368 9.40 -16.78 3.16
CA CYS A 368 8.89 -17.86 4.00
C CYS A 368 9.21 -17.65 5.49
N GLY A 369 10.37 -17.06 5.80
CA GLY A 369 10.78 -16.77 7.17
C GLY A 369 9.86 -15.78 7.88
N LEU A 370 9.46 -14.70 7.20
CA LEU A 370 8.49 -13.74 7.74
C LEU A 370 7.13 -14.38 7.99
N ILE A 371 6.65 -15.17 7.03
CA ILE A 371 5.37 -15.89 7.14
C ILE A 371 5.40 -16.87 8.31
N ALA A 372 6.44 -17.70 8.41
CA ALA A 372 6.58 -18.69 9.46
C ALA A 372 6.69 -18.04 10.85
N LEU A 373 7.46 -16.94 10.96
CA LEU A 373 7.61 -16.20 12.21
C LEU A 373 6.28 -15.59 12.67
N ALA A 374 5.54 -14.96 11.76
CA ALA A 374 4.24 -14.37 12.06
C ALA A 374 3.21 -15.44 12.47
N ALA A 375 3.13 -16.55 11.72
CA ALA A 375 2.26 -17.67 12.06
C ALA A 375 2.59 -18.25 13.44
N ALA A 376 3.88 -18.46 13.75
CA ALA A 376 4.32 -18.96 15.06
C ALA A 376 3.99 -17.99 16.20
N LEU A 377 4.17 -16.68 15.98
CA LEU A 377 3.83 -15.66 16.97
C LEU A 377 2.33 -15.66 17.28
N VAL A 378 1.48 -15.71 16.24
CA VAL A 378 0.02 -15.76 16.42
C VAL A 378 -0.40 -17.04 17.13
N LEU A 379 0.22 -18.18 16.85
CA LEU A 379 -0.09 -19.44 17.54
C LEU A 379 0.43 -19.51 18.98
N THR A 380 1.20 -18.53 19.44
CA THR A 380 1.69 -18.51 20.82
C THR A 380 0.54 -18.20 21.80
N PRO A 381 0.24 -19.10 22.76
CA PRO A 381 -0.85 -18.90 23.72
C PRO A 381 -0.67 -17.63 24.56
N GLY A 382 -1.78 -16.93 24.86
CA GLY A 382 -1.77 -15.73 25.70
C GLY A 382 -1.27 -14.44 25.02
N THR A 383 -0.99 -14.49 23.72
CA THR A 383 -0.58 -13.30 22.96
C THR A 383 -1.75 -12.29 22.86
N PRO A 384 -1.58 -11.02 23.26
CA PRO A 384 -2.64 -10.03 23.21
C PRO A 384 -2.82 -9.49 21.79
N LEU A 385 -3.57 -10.22 20.96
CA LEU A 385 -3.72 -9.96 19.52
C LEU A 385 -4.21 -8.53 19.24
N GLY A 386 -5.19 -8.03 20.00
CA GLY A 386 -5.69 -6.65 19.85
C GLY A 386 -4.63 -5.57 20.12
N LEU A 387 -3.78 -5.77 21.14
CA LEU A 387 -2.68 -4.84 21.42
C LEU A 387 -1.64 -4.85 20.30
N LEU A 388 -1.33 -6.02 19.75
CA LEU A 388 -0.43 -6.13 18.61
C LEU A 388 -0.98 -5.40 17.39
N THR A 389 -2.24 -5.63 17.02
CA THR A 389 -2.88 -4.94 15.88
C THR A 389 -2.86 -3.41 16.04
N ASN A 390 -3.19 -2.90 17.22
CA ASN A 390 -3.18 -1.45 17.47
C ASN A 390 -1.75 -0.85 17.40
N ALA A 391 -0.76 -1.58 17.93
CA ALA A 391 0.64 -1.16 17.84
C ALA A 391 1.14 -1.12 16.39
N VAL A 392 0.77 -2.11 15.58
CA VAL A 392 1.10 -2.20 14.15
C VAL A 392 0.51 -1.01 13.40
N GLN A 393 -0.78 -0.72 13.58
CA GLN A 393 -1.45 0.42 12.93
C GLN A 393 -0.83 1.77 13.33
N THR A 394 -0.50 1.93 14.62
CA THR A 394 0.17 3.13 15.11
C THR A 394 1.53 3.32 14.43
N LEU A 395 2.34 2.26 14.36
CA LEU A 395 3.64 2.32 13.71
C LEU A 395 3.51 2.60 12.21
N ALA A 396 2.53 1.98 11.54
CA ALA A 396 2.25 2.24 10.12
C ALA A 396 1.97 3.72 9.86
N GLY A 397 1.12 4.36 10.67
CA GLY A 397 0.81 5.78 10.58
C GLY A 397 2.01 6.70 10.86
N VAL A 398 3.01 6.24 11.62
CA VAL A 398 4.28 6.96 11.87
C VAL A 398 5.27 6.83 10.71
N LEU A 399 5.29 5.72 10.01
CA LEU A 399 6.29 5.48 8.97
C LEU A 399 5.85 5.95 7.58
N LEU A 400 4.53 6.06 7.37
CA LEU A 400 3.89 6.42 6.10
C LEU A 400 4.40 7.72 5.45
N PRO A 401 4.60 8.83 6.17
CA PRO A 401 5.09 10.05 5.55
C PRO A 401 6.47 9.89 4.90
N SER A 402 7.33 9.07 5.50
CA SER A 402 8.71 8.88 5.02
C SER A 402 8.75 8.22 3.64
N ALA A 403 7.96 7.16 3.44
CA ALA A 403 7.88 6.43 2.18
C ALA A 403 7.36 7.32 1.05
N THR A 404 6.31 8.12 1.33
CA THR A 404 5.70 9.03 0.36
C THR A 404 6.66 10.17 -0.04
N VAL A 405 7.48 10.67 0.89
CA VAL A 405 8.50 11.69 0.60
C VAL A 405 9.54 11.15 -0.38
N PHE A 406 10.07 9.94 -0.16
CA PHE A 406 11.04 9.36 -1.09
C PHE A 406 10.46 9.14 -2.48
N LEU A 407 9.22 8.67 -2.56
CA LEU A 407 8.50 8.55 -3.82
C LEU A 407 8.42 9.89 -4.56
N LEU A 408 8.00 10.96 -3.89
CA LEU A 408 7.91 12.29 -4.48
C LEU A 408 9.29 12.79 -4.98
N LEU A 409 10.35 12.55 -4.20
CA LEU A 409 11.70 12.96 -4.57
C LEU A 409 12.21 12.19 -5.81
N LEU A 410 12.00 10.87 -5.85
CA LEU A 410 12.36 10.03 -7.00
C LEU A 410 11.56 10.40 -8.24
N CYS A 411 10.25 10.69 -8.09
CA CYS A 411 9.40 11.10 -9.20
C CYS A 411 9.71 12.50 -9.75
N ASN A 412 10.57 13.26 -9.08
CA ASN A 412 11.09 14.54 -9.55
C ASN A 412 12.53 14.45 -10.07
N ASP A 413 13.17 13.28 -9.99
CA ASP A 413 14.52 13.08 -10.49
C ASP A 413 14.52 12.86 -12.00
N LYS A 414 14.91 13.90 -12.74
CA LYS A 414 14.99 13.86 -14.21
C LYS A 414 15.97 12.80 -14.73
N ALA A 415 16.98 12.41 -13.96
CA ALA A 415 17.91 11.36 -14.39
C ALA A 415 17.24 9.97 -14.35
N VAL A 416 16.26 9.79 -13.46
CA VAL A 416 15.51 8.54 -13.30
C VAL A 416 14.31 8.50 -14.27
N LEU A 417 13.43 9.51 -14.21
CA LEU A 417 12.17 9.50 -14.95
C LEU A 417 12.20 10.21 -16.30
N GLY A 418 13.22 11.04 -16.59
CA GLY A 418 13.32 11.80 -17.82
C GLY A 418 12.03 12.60 -18.12
N PRO A 419 11.31 12.32 -19.23
CA PRO A 419 10.07 13.02 -19.58
C PRO A 419 8.86 12.65 -18.70
N TRP A 420 8.97 11.63 -17.83
CA TRP A 420 7.90 11.16 -16.95
C TRP A 420 7.86 11.83 -15.57
N VAL A 421 8.75 12.79 -15.31
CA VAL A 421 8.76 13.53 -14.04
C VAL A 421 7.43 14.21 -13.74
N ASN A 422 7.16 14.42 -12.45
CA ASN A 422 5.95 15.08 -12.00
C ASN A 422 5.79 16.50 -12.57
N SER A 423 4.55 16.85 -12.87
CA SER A 423 4.18 18.22 -13.19
C SER A 423 4.15 19.07 -11.91
N ARG A 424 4.16 20.40 -12.06
CA ARG A 424 4.07 21.33 -10.92
C ARG A 424 2.80 21.10 -10.10
N LEU A 425 1.66 20.85 -10.76
CA LEU A 425 0.38 20.59 -10.09
C LEU A 425 0.43 19.30 -9.26
N LEU A 426 0.99 18.21 -9.82
CA LEU A 426 1.16 16.97 -9.08
C LEU A 426 2.06 17.17 -7.86
N ASN A 427 3.14 17.94 -7.99
CA ASN A 427 4.02 18.23 -6.86
C ASN A 427 3.33 19.03 -5.75
N TYR A 428 2.49 20.01 -6.08
CA TYR A 428 1.71 20.74 -5.07
C TYR A 428 0.70 19.83 -4.38
N PHE A 429 -0.03 19.01 -5.15
CA PHE A 429 -0.99 18.07 -4.60
C PHE A 429 -0.32 17.04 -3.67
N THR A 430 0.71 16.35 -4.15
CA THR A 430 1.45 15.36 -3.34
C THR A 430 2.13 16.03 -2.14
N GLY A 431 2.65 17.25 -2.30
CA GLY A 431 3.20 18.02 -1.18
C GLY A 431 2.16 18.33 -0.10
N ALA A 432 0.93 18.69 -0.48
CA ALA A 432 -0.18 18.89 0.45
C ALA A 432 -0.57 17.60 1.15
N VAL A 433 -0.66 16.48 0.41
CA VAL A 433 -0.91 15.14 0.97
C VAL A 433 0.15 14.79 2.01
N ILE A 434 1.45 14.93 1.70
CA ILE A 434 2.53 14.66 2.65
C ILE A 434 2.40 15.54 3.89
N ALA A 435 2.08 16.83 3.73
CA ALA A 435 1.91 17.73 4.88
C ALA A 435 0.76 17.28 5.80
N VAL A 436 -0.37 16.85 5.22
CA VAL A 436 -1.49 16.27 5.98
C VAL A 436 -1.05 14.99 6.68
N LEU A 437 -0.35 14.08 6.00
CA LEU A 437 0.13 12.82 6.57
C LEU A 437 1.10 13.04 7.73
N VAL A 438 2.04 13.98 7.60
CA VAL A 438 2.96 14.36 8.70
C VAL A 438 2.17 14.92 9.88
N MET A 439 1.20 15.81 9.63
CA MET A 439 0.37 16.40 10.68
C MET A 439 -0.44 15.34 11.42
N LEU A 440 -1.15 14.48 10.68
CA LEU A 440 -1.91 13.36 11.20
C LEU A 440 -1.03 12.42 12.02
N SER A 441 0.17 12.14 11.53
CA SER A 441 1.12 11.31 12.25
C SER A 441 1.65 11.95 13.54
N MET A 442 1.89 13.26 13.54
CA MET A 442 2.26 13.99 14.77
C MET A 442 1.13 13.95 15.80
N ILE A 443 -0.13 14.10 15.35
CA ILE A 443 -1.31 13.99 16.22
C ILE A 443 -1.40 12.58 16.81
N LEU A 444 -1.32 11.54 15.97
CA LEU A 444 -1.29 10.13 16.40
C LEU A 444 -0.21 9.89 17.45
N THR A 445 1.02 10.33 17.16
CA THR A 445 2.14 10.16 18.08
C THR A 445 1.87 10.87 19.42
N ALA A 446 1.35 12.09 19.39
CA ALA A 446 1.02 12.85 20.59
C ALA A 446 -0.11 12.19 21.41
N SER A 447 -1.19 11.74 20.75
CA SER A 447 -2.32 11.09 21.43
C SER A 447 -1.95 9.75 22.05
N VAL A 448 -1.00 9.02 21.46
CA VAL A 448 -0.53 7.74 22.01
C VAL A 448 0.31 7.94 23.27
N LEU A 449 1.08 9.02 23.37
CA LEU A 449 1.92 9.33 24.53
C LEU A 449 1.14 9.99 25.67
N TRP A 450 0.19 10.84 25.31
CA TRP A 450 -0.64 11.59 26.23
C TRP A 450 -2.10 11.32 25.91
N PRO A 451 -2.68 10.22 26.44
CA PRO A 451 -4.07 9.85 26.18
C PRO A 451 -5.08 10.92 26.61
N ASP A 452 -4.71 11.76 27.60
CA ASP A 452 -5.53 12.87 28.10
C ASP A 452 -5.35 14.18 27.30
N LEU A 453 -4.80 14.11 26.07
CA LEU A 453 -4.62 15.31 25.24
C LEU A 453 -5.97 16.00 25.02
N SER A 454 -6.10 17.23 25.51
CA SER A 454 -7.34 17.98 25.34
C SER A 454 -7.65 18.22 23.85
N GLU A 455 -8.93 18.19 23.50
CA GLU A 455 -9.40 18.46 22.13
C GLU A 455 -8.90 19.81 21.61
N GLN A 456 -8.75 20.81 22.49
CA GLN A 456 -8.20 22.12 22.18
C GLN A 456 -6.76 22.04 21.64
N VAL A 457 -5.93 21.17 22.19
CA VAL A 457 -4.55 20.98 21.72
C VAL A 457 -4.55 20.33 20.33
N ILE A 458 -5.41 19.33 20.10
CA ILE A 458 -5.55 18.71 18.78
C ILE A 458 -5.98 19.76 17.74
N PHE A 459 -6.97 20.59 18.06
CA PHE A 459 -7.40 21.69 17.19
C PHE A 459 -6.29 22.71 16.93
N LEU A 460 -5.54 23.10 17.96
CA LEU A 460 -4.41 24.03 17.80
C LEU A 460 -3.32 23.45 16.90
N VAL A 461 -3.03 22.15 17.01
CA VAL A 461 -2.07 21.45 16.13
C VAL A 461 -2.60 21.39 14.70
N LEU A 462 -3.88 21.07 14.50
CA LEU A 462 -4.51 21.04 13.16
C LEU A 462 -4.52 22.42 12.51
N ILE A 463 -4.95 23.46 13.23
CA ILE A 463 -5.02 24.83 12.72
C ILE A 463 -3.62 25.40 12.51
N GLY A 464 -2.74 25.30 13.51
CA GLY A 464 -1.37 25.79 13.43
C GLY A 464 -0.56 25.07 12.35
N GLY A 465 -0.66 23.74 12.30
CA GLY A 465 -0.05 22.92 11.24
C GLY A 465 -0.60 23.24 9.86
N GLY A 466 -1.93 23.39 9.74
CA GLY A 466 -2.60 23.74 8.49
C GLY A 466 -2.20 25.11 7.96
N LEU A 467 -2.16 26.12 8.83
CA LEU A 467 -1.68 27.47 8.50
C LEU A 467 -0.21 27.45 8.09
N THR A 468 0.63 26.70 8.79
CA THR A 468 2.05 26.56 8.45
C THR A 468 2.23 25.89 7.10
N ALA A 469 1.49 24.80 6.82
CA ALA A 469 1.50 24.13 5.53
C ALA A 469 1.02 25.04 4.40
N ALA A 470 -0.03 25.84 4.64
CA ALA A 470 -0.55 26.81 3.68
C ALA A 470 0.47 27.93 3.38
N VAL A 471 1.13 28.47 4.41
CA VAL A 471 2.18 29.50 4.26
C VAL A 471 3.38 28.94 3.49
N VAL A 472 3.83 27.73 3.81
CA VAL A 472 4.92 27.06 3.08
C VAL A 472 4.52 26.82 1.63
N ALA A 473 3.32 26.30 1.38
CA ALA A 473 2.81 26.08 0.02
C ALA A 473 2.75 27.40 -0.77
N LEU A 474 2.24 28.47 -0.18
CA LEU A 474 2.18 29.80 -0.79
C LEU A 474 3.58 30.33 -1.13
N ALA A 475 4.53 30.22 -0.19
CA ALA A 475 5.92 30.61 -0.41
C ALA A 475 6.55 29.84 -1.58
N PHE A 476 6.28 28.53 -1.69
CA PHE A 476 6.73 27.72 -2.83
C PHE A 476 6.07 28.12 -4.15
N VAL A 477 4.78 28.44 -4.16
CA VAL A 477 4.06 28.90 -5.36
C VAL A 477 4.63 30.21 -5.86
N VAL A 478 4.84 31.17 -4.95
CA VAL A 478 5.41 32.49 -5.24
C VAL A 478 6.85 32.35 -5.74
N TRP A 479 7.66 31.51 -5.09
CA TRP A 479 9.06 31.30 -5.49
C TRP A 479 9.17 30.50 -6.81
N GLY A 480 8.21 29.63 -7.09
CA GLY A 480 8.13 28.83 -8.31
C GLY A 480 7.67 29.60 -9.55
N HIS A 481 6.93 30.72 -9.37
CA HIS A 481 6.49 31.58 -10.47
C HIS A 481 7.63 32.36 -11.15
N GLY A 482 8.78 32.52 -10.48
CA GLY A 482 9.96 33.19 -11.04
C GLY A 482 10.89 32.30 -11.88
N ARG A 483 10.63 30.99 -11.99
CA ARG A 483 11.49 30.07 -12.75
C ARG A 483 10.93 29.82 -14.15
N PRO A 484 11.69 30.14 -15.22
CA PRO A 484 11.25 29.85 -16.58
C PRO A 484 10.94 28.36 -16.72
N PRO A 485 9.93 27.98 -17.53
CA PRO A 485 9.69 26.58 -17.82
C PRO A 485 11.01 25.94 -18.26
N SER A 486 11.31 24.75 -17.74
CA SER A 486 12.45 23.99 -18.27
C SER A 486 12.26 23.88 -19.78
N PRO A 487 13.29 24.18 -20.59
CA PRO A 487 13.16 24.07 -22.03
C PRO A 487 12.62 22.68 -22.33
N ALA A 488 11.48 22.63 -23.03
CA ALA A 488 11.01 21.38 -23.63
C ALA A 488 12.20 20.84 -24.42
N MET A 489 12.61 19.60 -24.17
CA MET A 489 13.68 19.00 -24.97
C MET A 489 13.26 19.13 -26.43
N GLY A 490 13.96 20.01 -27.15
CA GLY A 490 13.80 20.20 -28.57
C GLY A 490 14.29 18.93 -29.24
N ASN A 491 13.34 18.06 -29.57
CA ASN A 491 13.50 17.05 -30.60
C ASN A 491 12.17 17.01 -31.34
N GLY A 492 12.22 17.24 -32.66
CA GLY A 492 11.06 17.25 -33.56
C GLY A 492 10.37 15.88 -33.73
N GLY A 493 10.37 15.04 -32.70
CA GLY A 493 9.63 13.79 -32.63
C GLY A 493 8.36 13.95 -31.78
N ASN A 494 7.38 13.10 -32.01
CA ASN A 494 6.14 13.07 -31.24
C ASN A 494 6.44 12.84 -29.75
N ALA A 495 6.23 13.85 -28.89
CA ALA A 495 6.54 13.78 -27.46
C ALA A 495 5.91 12.56 -26.74
N GLY A 496 4.80 12.03 -27.29
CA GLY A 496 4.19 10.79 -26.82
C GLY A 496 5.03 9.53 -27.09
N GLU A 497 5.71 9.46 -28.24
CA GLU A 497 6.56 8.33 -28.61
C GLU A 497 7.87 8.31 -27.81
N VAL A 498 8.45 9.48 -27.57
CA VAL A 498 9.62 9.63 -26.68
C VAL A 498 9.26 9.14 -25.28
N LYS A 499 8.08 9.50 -24.75
CA LYS A 499 7.61 8.97 -23.46
C LYS A 499 7.39 7.47 -23.48
N ALA A 500 6.74 6.93 -24.51
CA ALA A 500 6.41 5.50 -24.58
C ALA A 500 7.65 4.58 -24.68
N THR A 501 8.79 5.12 -25.13
CA THR A 501 10.05 4.37 -25.31
C THR A 501 11.12 4.71 -24.27
N TRP A 502 10.98 5.82 -23.55
CA TRP A 502 11.95 6.24 -22.53
C TRP A 502 12.05 5.23 -21.39
N MET A 503 13.27 4.73 -21.16
CA MET A 503 13.64 3.94 -19.99
C MET A 503 14.84 4.58 -19.32
N MET A 504 14.96 4.40 -18.00
CA MET A 504 16.11 4.89 -17.26
C MET A 504 17.41 4.26 -17.83
N PRO A 505 18.48 5.06 -18.03
CA PRO A 505 19.81 4.54 -18.34
C PRO A 505 20.33 3.60 -17.24
N PRO A 506 21.37 2.79 -17.50
CA PRO A 506 22.01 1.96 -16.47
C PRO A 506 22.28 2.73 -15.19
N LEU A 507 21.92 2.15 -14.05
CA LEU A 507 21.99 2.81 -12.75
C LEU A 507 23.38 3.40 -12.44
N LYS A 508 24.44 2.72 -12.87
CA LYS A 508 25.85 3.12 -12.70
C LYS A 508 26.26 4.35 -13.52
N THR A 509 25.53 4.69 -14.58
CA THR A 509 25.84 5.82 -15.46
C THR A 509 25.07 7.08 -15.09
N LEU A 510 24.17 6.99 -14.09
CA LEU A 510 23.39 8.14 -13.67
C LEU A 510 24.28 9.17 -12.95
N PRO A 511 24.07 10.47 -13.19
CA PRO A 511 24.74 11.50 -12.42
C PRO A 511 24.29 11.46 -10.95
N PRO A 512 25.10 11.98 -10.02
CA PRO A 512 24.72 12.11 -8.61
C PRO A 512 23.38 12.84 -8.45
N ALA A 513 22.58 12.44 -7.46
CA ALA A 513 21.29 13.08 -7.21
C ALA A 513 21.47 14.55 -6.86
N ARG A 514 20.81 15.43 -7.64
CA ARG A 514 20.82 16.88 -7.40
C ARG A 514 19.65 17.25 -6.50
N LEU A 515 19.86 17.16 -5.18
CA LEU A 515 18.88 17.63 -4.21
C LEU A 515 18.84 19.15 -4.19
N SER A 516 17.66 19.71 -4.46
CA SER A 516 17.40 21.13 -4.29
C SER A 516 17.56 21.54 -2.80
N PRO A 517 17.85 22.82 -2.49
CA PRO A 517 17.91 23.29 -1.10
C PRO A 517 16.64 22.96 -0.31
N ALA A 518 15.47 23.10 -0.96
CA ALA A 518 14.18 22.69 -0.42
C ALA A 518 14.12 21.19 -0.08
N SER A 519 14.58 20.32 -1.00
CA SER A 519 14.61 18.88 -0.77
C SER A 519 15.54 18.49 0.38
N ARG A 520 16.66 19.20 0.56
CA ARG A 520 17.57 18.97 1.71
C ARG A 520 16.94 19.40 3.02
N LEU A 521 16.25 20.54 3.05
CA LEU A 521 15.49 20.98 4.21
C LEU A 521 14.42 19.94 4.58
N TRP A 522 13.64 19.47 3.59
CA TRP A 522 12.64 18.42 3.80
C TRP A 522 13.23 17.12 4.33
N MET A 523 14.37 16.66 3.79
CA MET A 523 15.05 15.49 4.35
C MET A 523 15.54 15.72 5.78
N GLY A 524 15.99 16.93 6.12
CA GLY A 524 16.36 17.31 7.49
C GLY A 524 15.16 17.27 8.44
N LEU A 525 14.03 17.87 8.03
CA LEU A 525 12.77 17.82 8.78
C LEU A 525 12.27 16.39 8.96
N LEU A 526 12.32 15.57 7.90
CA LEU A 526 11.95 14.16 7.96
C LEU A 526 12.83 13.39 8.95
N ARG A 527 14.15 13.63 8.98
CA ARG A 527 15.04 13.03 10.00
C ARG A 527 14.62 13.43 11.41
N GLY A 528 14.38 14.71 11.65
CA GLY A 528 13.95 15.20 12.96
C GLY A 528 12.66 14.54 13.41
N TYR A 529 11.66 14.51 12.51
CA TYR A 529 10.39 13.83 12.72
C TYR A 529 10.58 12.33 13.03
N LEU A 530 11.37 11.60 12.24
CA LEU A 530 11.59 10.16 12.44
C LEU A 530 12.29 9.86 13.78
N VAL A 531 13.25 10.69 14.19
CA VAL A 531 13.92 10.54 15.49
C VAL A 531 12.94 10.77 16.63
N ILE A 532 12.13 11.83 16.54
CA ILE A 532 11.12 12.15 17.54
C ILE A 532 10.08 11.03 17.59
N ALA A 533 9.43 10.72 16.47
CA ALA A 533 8.37 9.73 16.42
C ALA A 533 8.86 8.31 16.79
N GLY A 534 10.03 7.90 16.29
CA GLY A 534 10.63 6.61 16.64
C GLY A 534 11.01 6.52 18.13
N GLY A 535 11.58 7.58 18.71
CA GLY A 535 11.87 7.65 20.14
C GLY A 535 10.60 7.56 20.99
N LEU A 536 9.53 8.20 20.55
CA LEU A 536 8.23 8.19 21.21
C LEU A 536 7.56 6.81 21.15
N VAL A 537 7.60 6.13 20.01
CA VAL A 537 7.14 4.74 19.89
C VAL A 537 7.92 3.82 20.83
N LEU A 538 9.25 3.97 20.91
CA LEU A 538 10.08 3.17 21.82
C LEU A 538 9.68 3.37 23.29
N VAL A 539 9.47 4.62 23.71
CA VAL A 539 8.98 4.94 25.06
C VAL A 539 7.65 4.24 25.33
N ARG A 540 6.71 4.26 24.37
CA ARG A 540 5.42 3.60 24.53
C ARG A 540 5.54 2.08 24.65
N ILE A 541 6.38 1.44 23.82
CA ILE A 541 6.65 0.01 23.89
C ILE A 541 7.20 -0.36 25.28
N VAL A 542 8.14 0.43 25.79
CA VAL A 542 8.71 0.23 27.14
C VAL A 542 7.66 0.41 28.23
N GLN A 543 6.82 1.45 28.14
CA GLN A 543 5.71 1.66 29.09
C GLN A 543 4.72 0.49 29.10
N LEU A 544 4.35 -0.02 27.92
CA LEU A 544 3.46 -1.18 27.81
C LEU A 544 4.10 -2.43 28.41
N ALA A 545 5.38 -2.67 28.14
CA ALA A 545 6.11 -3.81 28.69
C ALA A 545 6.25 -3.76 30.22
N ILE A 546 6.48 -2.57 30.78
CA ILE A 546 6.58 -2.37 32.23
C ILE A 546 5.19 -2.40 32.89
N GLY A 547 4.17 -1.84 32.25
CA GLY A 547 2.79 -1.81 32.75
C GLY A 547 2.12 -3.18 32.80
N THR A 548 2.55 -4.15 31.98
CA THR A 548 2.10 -5.55 32.06
C THR A 548 2.81 -6.38 33.15
N ALA A 549 3.80 -5.82 33.84
CA ALA A 549 4.55 -6.49 34.90
C ALA A 549 4.06 -6.14 36.33
N GLY A 550 2.93 -5.44 36.44
CA GLY A 550 2.32 -4.99 37.71
C GLY A 550 1.01 -5.68 38.03
#